data_AF-A0A7Y3N4R4-F1
#
_entry.id   AF-A0A7Y3N4R4-F1
#
_cell.length_a   1.000
_cell.length_b   1.000
_cell.length_c   1.000
_cell.angle_alpha   90.00
_cell.angle_beta   90.00
_cell.angle_gamma   90.00
#
_symmetry.space_group_name_H-M   'P 1'
#
loop_
_entity.id
_entity.type
_entity.pdbx_description
1 polymer ?
#
loop_
_entity_poly.entity_id
_entity_poly.type
_entity_poly.pdbx_seq_one_letter_code
_entity_poly.pdbx_strand_id
1 'polypeptide(L)'
;MNLRKWYQKLGLLGIKARASNVSAEVPSKDYFVYSSNLKDLLTLTSITCEDNLESIVEATQKKWLRPQGKERWDILELYSPKEVNKIRLLAEGMGFFQEVLPKEKFYDYALVLGAIFSSVQDRFSFLIKLWKMGVRFRELIFLAGERTLDPRIEPASIFLETGKAPKNETEMMQYVYDHWKMPKEMKELPFQIVSVPFDVKKGRRPSTGDTIQAWMDLFPKPGKCLFVSNQPYCLYQDLVVKNYLPKSFLFETVGSPVNSSDTSGSVLLDTIARCLYQELQNRKKI
;
A
#
# COMPACT_ATOMS: atom_id res chain seq x y z
N MET A 1 -17.32 5.37 -27.48
CA MET A 1 -17.55 6.21 -26.28
C MET A 1 -16.22 6.81 -25.84
N ASN A 2 -16.10 8.14 -25.78
CA ASN A 2 -14.82 8.87 -25.78
C ASN A 2 -14.21 8.98 -24.37
N LEU A 3 -13.03 8.40 -24.14
CA LEU A 3 -12.33 8.37 -22.83
C LEU A 3 -12.19 9.75 -22.17
N ARG A 4 -12.15 10.83 -22.97
CA ARG A 4 -12.13 12.21 -22.45
C ARG A 4 -13.34 12.59 -21.60
N LYS A 5 -14.53 12.06 -21.91
CA LYS A 5 -15.77 12.37 -21.16
C LYS A 5 -15.82 11.70 -19.78
N TRP A 6 -15.06 10.62 -19.58
CA TRP A 6 -14.98 9.95 -18.28
C TRP A 6 -14.10 10.73 -17.31
N TYR A 7 -12.96 11.25 -17.77
CA TYR A 7 -12.07 12.11 -16.96
C TYR A 7 -12.71 13.44 -16.53
N GLN A 8 -13.57 14.04 -17.37
CA GLN A 8 -14.26 15.29 -17.02
C GLN A 8 -15.27 15.12 -15.88
N LYS A 9 -15.81 13.92 -15.66
CA LYS A 9 -16.80 13.65 -14.61
C LYS A 9 -16.19 13.45 -13.22
N LEU A 10 -14.86 13.31 -13.13
CA LEU A 10 -14.10 13.12 -11.88
C LEU A 10 -13.36 14.39 -11.40
N GLY A 11 -13.61 15.56 -12.00
CA GLY A 11 -13.04 16.82 -11.49
C GLY A 11 -11.50 16.94 -11.57
N LEU A 12 -10.83 16.14 -12.40
CA LEU A 12 -9.36 16.09 -12.49
C LEU A 12 -8.75 17.02 -13.55
N LEU A 13 -9.28 18.24 -13.71
CA LEU A 13 -8.64 19.28 -14.52
C LEU A 13 -8.67 20.61 -13.76
N GLY A 14 -7.58 20.93 -13.07
CA GLY A 14 -7.39 22.29 -12.55
C GLY A 14 -6.51 22.46 -11.32
N ILE A 15 -5.38 21.78 -11.19
CA ILE A 15 -4.33 22.24 -10.25
C ILE A 15 -2.98 22.11 -10.96
N LYS A 16 -2.42 23.25 -11.42
CA LYS A 16 -0.97 23.34 -11.65
C LYS A 16 -0.30 23.36 -10.28
N ALA A 17 -0.14 22.19 -9.68
CA ALA A 17 0.74 22.02 -8.54
C ALA A 17 2.17 22.19 -9.07
N ARG A 18 2.92 23.13 -8.48
CA ARG A 18 4.38 23.16 -8.62
C ARG A 18 4.89 21.85 -8.02
N ALA A 19 5.07 20.83 -8.86
CA ALA A 19 5.80 19.63 -8.47
C ALA A 19 7.25 20.03 -8.25
N SER A 20 7.66 20.16 -6.99
CA SER A 20 9.05 20.01 -6.63
C SER A 20 9.44 18.58 -7.04
N ASN A 21 10.28 18.46 -8.07
CA ASN A 21 10.81 17.19 -8.59
C ASN A 21 11.84 16.55 -7.64
N VAL A 22 11.59 16.58 -6.33
CA VAL A 22 12.37 15.81 -5.38
C VAL A 22 11.65 14.48 -5.20
N SER A 23 12.13 13.45 -5.88
CA SER A 23 11.71 12.08 -5.61
C SER A 23 12.05 11.78 -4.14
N ALA A 24 11.03 11.54 -3.32
CA ALA A 24 11.26 11.15 -1.94
C ALA A 24 11.67 9.68 -1.93
N GLU A 25 12.83 9.38 -1.34
CA GLU A 25 13.10 8.00 -0.92
C GLU A 25 12.06 7.62 0.15
N VAL A 26 11.76 6.32 0.29
CA VAL A 26 11.08 5.86 1.51
C VAL A 26 11.91 6.37 2.69
N PRO A 27 11.33 7.17 3.61
CA PRO A 27 12.06 7.75 4.72
C PRO A 27 12.90 6.68 5.43
N SER A 28 14.14 7.00 5.77
CA SER A 28 14.98 6.04 6.50
C SER A 28 14.32 5.68 7.83
N LYS A 29 14.43 4.41 8.22
CA LYS A 29 13.62 3.83 9.31
C LYS A 29 13.89 4.51 10.66
N ASP A 30 15.15 4.88 10.91
CA ASP A 30 15.55 5.64 12.10
C ASP A 30 15.03 7.08 12.06
N TYR A 31 14.93 7.67 10.87
CA TYR A 31 14.40 9.03 10.72
C TYR A 31 12.93 9.10 11.10
N PHE A 32 12.10 8.12 10.72
CA PHE A 32 10.68 8.12 11.07
C PHE A 32 10.44 7.91 12.57
N VAL A 33 11.05 6.88 13.18
CA VAL A 33 10.80 6.49 14.59
C VAL A 33 11.19 7.59 15.58
N TYR A 34 12.25 8.34 15.29
CA TYR A 34 12.73 9.39 16.19
C TYR A 34 12.50 10.79 15.62
N SER A 35 11.64 10.94 14.61
CA SER A 35 11.30 12.25 14.05
C SER A 35 10.62 13.13 15.10
N SER A 36 10.88 14.44 15.04
CA SER A 36 10.10 15.44 15.78
C SER A 36 8.61 15.35 15.43
N ASN A 37 8.28 15.02 14.17
CA ASN A 37 6.91 14.85 13.72
C ASN A 37 6.17 13.72 14.46
N LEU A 38 6.82 12.60 14.75
CA LEU A 38 6.20 11.55 15.55
C LEU A 38 5.98 12.02 16.99
N LYS A 39 6.95 12.70 17.61
CA LYS A 39 6.82 13.23 18.98
C LYS A 39 5.68 14.25 19.08
N ASP A 40 5.54 15.12 18.09
CA ASP A 40 4.44 16.08 17.97
C ASP A 40 3.09 15.37 17.78
N LEU A 41 3.07 14.25 17.04
CA LEU A 41 1.86 13.45 16.83
C LEU A 41 1.42 12.72 18.10
N LEU A 42 2.37 12.17 18.86
CA LEU A 42 2.11 11.57 20.18
C LEU A 42 1.53 12.61 21.14
N THR A 43 2.11 13.82 21.15
CA THR A 43 1.63 14.94 21.97
C THR A 43 0.23 15.39 21.53
N LEU A 44 0.02 15.62 20.23
CA LEU A 44 -1.27 16.04 19.66
C LEU A 44 -2.39 15.06 20.01
N THR A 45 -2.09 13.77 19.97
CA THR A 45 -3.06 12.72 20.27
C THR A 45 -3.07 12.31 21.74
N SER A 46 -2.41 13.06 22.64
CA SER A 46 -2.35 12.80 24.08
C SER A 46 -1.90 11.37 24.42
N ILE A 47 -0.82 10.92 23.80
CA ILE A 47 -0.12 9.68 24.16
C ILE A 47 1.04 10.04 25.08
N THR A 48 1.09 9.39 26.24
CA THR A 48 2.21 9.45 27.18
C THR A 48 2.89 8.09 27.19
N CYS A 49 4.18 8.06 26.89
CA CYS A 49 5.02 6.86 26.85
C CYS A 49 6.47 7.26 27.11
N GLU A 50 7.33 6.28 27.36
CA GLU A 50 8.78 6.49 27.45
C GLU A 50 9.37 6.76 26.05
N ASP A 51 10.53 7.41 25.98
CA ASP A 51 11.23 7.71 24.71
C ASP A 51 11.99 6.48 24.19
N ASN A 52 11.30 5.34 24.08
CA ASN A 52 11.78 4.11 23.47
C ASN A 52 10.72 3.46 22.58
N LEU A 53 11.16 2.68 21.59
CA LEU A 53 10.27 2.15 20.55
C LEU A 53 9.23 1.19 21.13
N GLU A 54 9.60 0.36 22.10
CA GLU A 54 8.71 -0.59 22.76
C GLU A 54 7.51 0.12 23.42
N SER A 55 7.78 1.15 24.23
CA SER A 55 6.77 1.95 24.91
C SER A 55 5.89 2.73 23.92
N ILE A 56 6.49 3.30 22.88
CA ILE A 56 5.77 3.98 21.79
C ILE A 56 4.83 3.00 21.07
N VAL A 57 5.31 1.80 20.74
CA VAL A 57 4.50 0.78 20.07
C VAL A 57 3.35 0.35 20.96
N GLU A 58 3.59 0.04 22.23
CA GLU A 58 2.52 -0.34 23.16
C GLU A 58 1.42 0.73 23.23
N ALA A 59 1.81 1.99 23.41
CA ALA A 59 0.86 3.08 23.56
C ALA A 59 0.08 3.37 22.27
N THR A 60 0.75 3.35 21.12
CA THR A 60 0.11 3.60 19.81
C THR A 60 -0.76 2.44 19.35
N GLN A 61 -0.37 1.18 19.61
CA GLN A 61 -1.22 0.01 19.32
C GLN A 61 -2.53 0.05 20.12
N LYS A 62 -2.48 0.56 21.36
CA LYS A 62 -3.68 0.72 22.18
C LYS A 62 -4.61 1.84 21.69
N LYS A 63 -4.04 2.96 21.23
CA LYS A 63 -4.82 4.18 20.94
C LYS A 63 -5.18 4.39 19.48
N TRP A 64 -4.28 4.04 18.57
CA TRP A 64 -4.40 4.37 17.14
C TRP A 64 -4.81 3.17 16.27
N LEU A 65 -4.55 1.94 16.72
CA LEU A 65 -4.87 0.76 15.93
C LEU A 65 -6.38 0.58 15.77
N ARG A 66 -6.81 0.26 14.56
CA ARG A 66 -8.22 -0.06 14.30
C ARG A 66 -8.70 -1.24 15.16
N PRO A 67 -9.97 -1.24 15.62
CA PRO A 67 -10.52 -2.36 16.37
C PRO A 67 -10.47 -3.68 15.58
N GLN A 68 -10.36 -4.79 16.31
CA GLN A 68 -10.36 -6.13 15.71
C GLN A 68 -11.66 -6.36 14.91
N GLY A 69 -11.53 -6.96 13.73
CA GLY A 69 -12.65 -7.28 12.85
C GLY A 69 -13.22 -6.11 12.04
N LYS A 70 -12.65 -4.89 12.17
CA LYS A 70 -13.07 -3.72 11.39
C LYS A 70 -12.15 -3.47 10.20
N GLU A 71 -12.73 -3.01 9.10
CA GLU A 71 -11.97 -2.57 7.94
C GLU A 71 -11.57 -1.11 8.01
N ARG A 72 -10.62 -0.69 7.16
CA ARG A 72 -10.13 0.70 7.15
C ARG A 72 -11.25 1.70 6.87
N TRP A 73 -12.22 1.32 6.03
CA TRP A 73 -13.40 2.11 5.74
C TRP A 73 -14.46 2.08 6.85
N ASP A 74 -14.31 1.22 7.87
CA ASP A 74 -15.17 1.21 9.06
C ASP A 74 -14.58 2.03 10.22
N ILE A 75 -13.37 2.62 10.06
CA ILE A 75 -12.74 3.46 11.08
C ILE A 75 -13.47 4.81 11.14
N LEU A 76 -14.02 5.13 12.31
CA LEU A 76 -14.63 6.43 12.56
C LEU A 76 -13.55 7.50 12.76
N GLU A 77 -13.79 8.70 12.25
CA GLU A 77 -12.91 9.83 12.53
C GLU A 77 -13.15 10.36 13.95
N LEU A 78 -12.15 10.22 14.81
CA LEU A 78 -12.23 10.61 16.22
C LEU A 78 -11.75 12.05 16.49
N TYR A 79 -11.16 12.69 15.48
CA TYR A 79 -10.47 13.97 15.62
C TYR A 79 -11.24 15.10 14.93
N SER A 80 -11.16 16.31 15.49
CA SER A 80 -11.74 17.50 14.86
C SER A 80 -11.05 17.80 13.52
N PRO A 81 -11.70 18.53 12.59
CA PRO A 81 -11.09 18.91 11.32
C PRO A 81 -9.73 19.62 11.46
N LYS A 82 -9.56 20.42 12.52
CA LYS A 82 -8.29 21.10 12.82
C LYS A 82 -7.20 20.11 13.23
N GLU A 83 -7.53 19.13 14.05
CA GLU A 83 -6.60 18.07 14.46
C GLU A 83 -6.25 17.15 13.30
N VAL A 84 -7.23 16.75 12.48
CA VAL A 84 -6.99 15.96 11.26
C VAL A 84 -6.02 16.68 10.32
N ASN A 85 -6.16 18.00 10.12
CA ASN A 85 -5.21 18.76 9.32
C ASN A 85 -3.80 18.77 9.91
N LYS A 86 -3.66 18.87 11.24
CA LYS A 86 -2.35 18.76 11.89
C LYS A 86 -1.75 17.35 11.75
N ILE A 87 -2.56 16.31 11.94
CA ILE A 87 -2.15 14.90 11.73
C ILE A 87 -1.60 14.72 10.32
N ARG A 88 -2.31 15.25 9.31
CA ARG A 88 -1.87 15.21 7.91
C ARG A 88 -0.55 15.96 7.71
N LEU A 89 -0.41 17.20 8.21
CA LEU A 89 0.86 17.94 8.07
C LEU A 89 2.05 17.20 8.69
N LEU A 90 1.87 16.60 9.86
CA LEU A 90 2.92 15.80 10.52
C LEU A 90 3.24 14.52 9.73
N ALA A 91 2.21 13.83 9.22
CA ALA A 91 2.38 12.66 8.36
C ALA A 91 3.06 13.00 7.02
N GLU A 92 2.81 14.19 6.47
CA GLU A 92 3.47 14.67 5.26
C GLU A 92 4.97 14.87 5.48
N GLY A 93 5.35 15.48 6.61
CA GLY A 93 6.75 15.60 7.01
C GLY A 93 7.43 14.25 7.32
N MET A 94 6.65 13.18 7.46
CA MET A 94 7.12 11.79 7.60
C MET A 94 7.05 10.99 6.30
N GLY A 95 6.73 11.59 5.14
CA GLY A 95 6.80 10.91 3.85
C GLY A 95 5.58 10.06 3.47
N PHE A 96 4.43 10.23 4.13
CA PHE A 96 3.24 9.37 3.90
C PHE A 96 2.41 9.73 2.67
N PHE A 97 2.72 10.78 1.92
CA PHE A 97 1.89 11.23 0.78
C PHE A 97 2.62 11.30 -0.55
N GLN A 98 3.95 11.47 -0.50
CA GLN A 98 4.77 11.68 -1.68
C GLN A 98 4.91 10.40 -2.49
N GLU A 99 5.06 10.57 -3.80
CA GLU A 99 5.36 9.47 -4.71
C GLU A 99 6.69 8.81 -4.33
N VAL A 100 6.70 7.48 -4.30
CA VAL A 100 7.92 6.70 -4.10
C VAL A 100 8.29 6.06 -5.44
N LEU A 101 9.41 6.52 -6.02
CA LEU A 101 9.92 6.04 -7.30
C LEU A 101 11.02 4.98 -7.09
N PRO A 102 11.17 4.02 -8.02
CA PRO A 102 12.28 3.08 -8.00
C PRO A 102 13.62 3.76 -8.29
N LYS A 103 14.68 3.31 -7.63
CA LYS A 103 16.07 3.70 -7.89
C LYS A 103 16.65 2.91 -9.06
N GLU A 104 16.33 1.61 -9.13
CA GLU A 104 16.78 0.75 -10.22
C GLU A 104 15.87 0.81 -11.45
N LYS A 105 16.43 0.55 -12.63
CA LYS A 105 15.67 0.45 -13.90
C LYS A 105 15.28 -0.97 -14.29
N PHE A 106 15.87 -1.99 -13.68
CA PHE A 106 15.63 -3.37 -14.03
C PHE A 106 15.45 -4.24 -12.78
N TYR A 107 14.41 -5.07 -12.81
CA TYR A 107 14.04 -6.02 -11.76
C TYR A 107 13.83 -7.40 -12.35
N ASP A 108 13.90 -8.43 -11.53
CA ASP A 108 13.50 -9.78 -11.95
C ASP A 108 11.97 -9.92 -11.80
N TYR A 109 11.41 -9.37 -10.73
CA TYR A 109 10.00 -9.50 -10.38
C TYR A 109 9.36 -8.14 -10.13
N ALA A 110 8.18 -7.89 -10.70
CA ALA A 110 7.27 -6.84 -10.24
C ALA A 110 6.10 -7.48 -9.50
N LEU A 111 5.94 -7.15 -8.22
CA LEU A 111 4.92 -7.71 -7.34
C LEU A 111 3.88 -6.64 -7.01
N VAL A 112 2.66 -6.80 -7.54
CA VAL A 112 1.53 -5.92 -7.21
C VAL A 112 0.81 -6.47 -5.99
N LEU A 113 0.80 -5.69 -4.92
CA LEU A 113 0.13 -6.07 -3.68
C LEU A 113 -1.40 -6.00 -3.86
N GLY A 114 -2.11 -6.90 -3.19
CA GLY A 114 -3.56 -6.89 -3.09
C GLY A 114 -4.14 -5.72 -2.29
N ALA A 115 -5.33 -5.26 -2.68
CA ALA A 115 -6.14 -4.25 -2.00
C ALA A 115 -7.60 -4.27 -2.50
N ILE A 116 -8.35 -3.22 -2.19
CA ILE A 116 -9.64 -2.93 -2.84
C ILE A 116 -9.44 -2.59 -4.32
N PHE A 117 -10.49 -2.79 -5.12
CA PHE A 117 -10.47 -2.61 -6.58
C PHE A 117 -9.79 -1.31 -7.03
N SER A 118 -10.22 -0.16 -6.50
CA SER A 118 -9.63 1.15 -6.86
C SER A 118 -8.13 1.21 -6.56
N SER A 119 -7.70 0.70 -5.41
CA SER A 119 -6.28 0.67 -5.04
C SER A 119 -5.46 -0.29 -5.92
N VAL A 120 -6.01 -1.43 -6.33
CA VAL A 120 -5.33 -2.33 -7.29
C VAL A 120 -5.21 -1.67 -8.66
N GLN A 121 -6.24 -0.96 -9.11
CA GLN A 121 -6.18 -0.16 -10.35
C GLN A 121 -5.10 0.92 -10.27
N ASP A 122 -5.01 1.65 -9.16
CA ASP A 122 -4.01 2.69 -8.94
C ASP A 122 -2.60 2.10 -8.95
N ARG A 123 -2.38 1.00 -8.23
CA ARG A 123 -1.09 0.28 -8.21
C ARG A 123 -0.69 -0.19 -9.60
N PHE A 124 -1.62 -0.77 -10.35
CA PHE A 124 -1.33 -1.28 -11.68
C PHE A 124 -1.09 -0.16 -12.70
N SER A 125 -1.87 0.93 -12.60
CA SER A 125 -1.65 2.14 -13.38
C SER A 125 -0.28 2.76 -13.10
N PHE A 126 0.12 2.77 -11.83
CA PHE A 126 1.44 3.25 -11.42
C PHE A 126 2.56 2.36 -11.97
N LEU A 127 2.41 1.03 -11.92
CA LEU A 127 3.37 0.11 -12.55
C LEU A 127 3.51 0.36 -14.06
N ILE A 128 2.40 0.61 -14.77
CA ILE A 128 2.42 0.98 -16.19
C ILE A 128 3.10 2.34 -16.41
N LYS A 129 2.90 3.32 -15.51
CA LYS A 129 3.64 4.59 -15.54
C LYS A 129 5.15 4.32 -15.43
N LEU A 130 5.58 3.50 -14.47
CA LEU A 130 6.99 3.13 -14.30
C LEU A 130 7.56 2.44 -15.54
N TRP A 131 6.79 1.53 -16.14
CA TRP A 131 7.16 0.91 -17.42
C TRP A 131 7.41 1.95 -18.51
N LYS A 132 6.51 2.93 -18.66
CA LYS A 132 6.68 4.02 -19.63
C LYS A 132 7.89 4.92 -19.32
N MET A 133 8.32 4.97 -18.05
CA MET A 133 9.53 5.68 -17.60
C MET A 133 10.83 4.86 -17.73
N GLY A 134 10.77 3.71 -18.40
CA GLY A 134 11.93 2.86 -18.68
C GLY A 134 12.24 1.81 -17.62
N VAL A 135 11.40 1.65 -16.58
CA VAL A 135 11.55 0.54 -15.63
C VAL A 135 11.11 -0.77 -16.30
N ARG A 136 11.86 -1.85 -16.11
CA ARG A 136 11.58 -3.17 -16.70
C ARG A 136 11.66 -4.27 -15.66
N PHE A 137 10.92 -5.34 -15.88
CA PHE A 137 10.93 -6.55 -15.07
C PHE A 137 10.70 -7.79 -15.93
N ARG A 138 11.17 -8.96 -15.48
CA ARG A 138 11.04 -10.22 -16.22
C ARG A 138 9.68 -10.87 -16.01
N GLU A 139 9.13 -10.77 -14.81
CA GLU A 139 7.86 -11.43 -14.44
C GLU A 139 6.95 -10.49 -13.67
N LEU A 140 5.64 -10.59 -13.92
CA LEU A 140 4.59 -9.87 -13.22
C LEU A 140 3.84 -10.81 -12.27
N ILE A 141 3.77 -10.44 -11.00
CA ILE A 141 3.19 -11.26 -9.95
C ILE A 141 2.14 -10.44 -9.21
N PHE A 142 0.92 -10.96 -9.11
CA PHE A 142 -0.12 -10.39 -8.27
C PHE A 142 -0.22 -11.18 -6.97
N LEU A 143 -0.14 -10.50 -5.83
CA LEU A 143 -0.22 -11.13 -4.51
C LEU A 143 -1.60 -10.86 -3.89
N ALA A 144 -2.48 -11.87 -3.89
CA ALA A 144 -3.86 -11.76 -3.45
C ALA A 144 -4.12 -12.58 -2.17
N GLY A 145 -4.82 -11.98 -1.20
CA GLY A 145 -5.46 -12.71 -0.12
C GLY A 145 -6.94 -12.87 -0.44
N GLU A 146 -7.51 -14.07 -0.35
CA GLU A 146 -8.92 -14.32 -0.69
C GLU A 146 -9.86 -13.71 0.35
N ARG A 147 -10.10 -12.41 0.24
CA ARG A 147 -11.22 -11.73 0.91
C ARG A 147 -12.42 -11.65 -0.02
N THR A 148 -13.61 -11.63 0.57
CA THR A 148 -14.83 -11.23 -0.10
C THR A 148 -14.76 -9.73 -0.45
N LEU A 149 -15.31 -9.37 -1.61
CA LEU A 149 -15.47 -7.97 -2.01
C LEU A 149 -16.58 -7.32 -1.19
N ASP A 150 -16.37 -6.08 -0.74
CA ASP A 150 -17.37 -5.37 0.06
C ASP A 150 -18.28 -4.54 -0.88
N PRO A 151 -19.58 -4.85 -1.00
CA PRO A 151 -20.46 -4.19 -1.97
C PRO A 151 -20.64 -2.69 -1.70
N ARG A 152 -20.28 -2.16 -0.52
CA ARG A 152 -20.32 -0.72 -0.22
C ARG A 152 -19.27 0.08 -0.98
N ILE A 153 -18.13 -0.55 -1.27
CA ILE A 153 -16.96 0.10 -1.89
C ILE A 153 -16.54 -0.56 -3.20
N GLU A 154 -16.96 -1.81 -3.42
CA GLU A 154 -16.71 -2.63 -4.61
C GLU A 154 -18.04 -3.23 -5.12
N PRO A 155 -19.07 -2.40 -5.40
CA PRO A 155 -20.34 -2.90 -5.90
C PRO A 155 -20.17 -3.63 -7.24
N ALA A 156 -20.97 -4.69 -7.44
CA ALA A 156 -20.97 -5.48 -8.67
C ALA A 156 -21.15 -4.63 -9.95
N SER A 157 -21.80 -3.47 -9.83
CA SER A 157 -22.02 -2.51 -10.91
C SER A 157 -20.73 -2.02 -11.58
N ILE A 158 -19.62 -2.01 -10.85
CA ILE A 158 -18.30 -1.61 -11.36
C ILE A 158 -17.77 -2.60 -12.42
N PHE A 159 -18.23 -3.86 -12.38
CA PHE A 159 -17.74 -4.95 -13.23
C PHE A 159 -18.68 -5.30 -14.39
N LEU A 160 -19.82 -4.61 -14.51
CA LEU A 160 -20.91 -4.97 -15.42
C LEU A 160 -20.55 -4.95 -16.90
N GLU A 161 -19.49 -4.23 -17.30
CA GLU A 161 -19.02 -4.22 -18.69
C GLU A 161 -18.62 -5.61 -19.21
N THR A 162 -18.39 -6.57 -18.31
CA THR A 162 -17.86 -7.91 -18.62
C THR A 162 -18.85 -9.05 -18.38
N GLY A 163 -20.05 -8.75 -17.87
CA GLY A 163 -21.11 -9.73 -17.61
C GLY A 163 -20.90 -10.66 -16.41
N LYS A 164 -19.72 -10.67 -15.77
CA LYS A 164 -19.47 -11.46 -14.55
C LYS A 164 -18.64 -10.67 -13.53
N ALA A 165 -19.27 -10.33 -12.41
CA ALA A 165 -18.57 -9.69 -11.30
C ALA A 165 -17.63 -10.69 -10.59
N PRO A 166 -16.40 -10.28 -10.23
CA PRO A 166 -15.49 -11.07 -9.43
C PRO A 166 -16.08 -11.35 -8.04
N LYS A 167 -15.83 -12.55 -7.52
CA LYS A 167 -16.35 -13.00 -6.22
C LYS A 167 -15.42 -12.66 -5.05
N ASN A 168 -14.13 -12.56 -5.31
CA ASN A 168 -13.09 -12.32 -4.32
C ASN A 168 -11.97 -11.44 -4.90
N GLU A 169 -11.01 -11.08 -4.05
CA GLU A 169 -9.87 -10.25 -4.44
C GLU A 169 -9.02 -10.88 -5.56
N THR A 170 -8.83 -12.19 -5.57
CA THR A 170 -8.08 -12.91 -6.60
C THR A 170 -8.72 -12.75 -7.99
N GLU A 171 -10.03 -13.01 -8.10
CA GLU A 171 -10.79 -12.80 -9.33
C GLU A 171 -10.81 -11.30 -9.73
N MET A 172 -10.87 -10.39 -8.75
CA MET A 172 -10.83 -8.95 -9.00
C MET A 172 -9.47 -8.50 -9.56
N MET A 173 -8.37 -9.03 -9.02
CA MET A 173 -7.04 -8.72 -9.52
C MET A 173 -6.83 -9.30 -10.93
N GLN A 174 -7.31 -10.51 -11.20
CA GLN A 174 -7.36 -11.08 -12.56
C GLN A 174 -8.15 -10.18 -13.52
N TYR A 175 -9.33 -9.73 -13.09
CA TYR A 175 -10.14 -8.79 -13.86
C TYR A 175 -9.38 -7.51 -14.21
N VAL A 176 -8.65 -6.92 -13.26
CA VAL A 176 -7.82 -5.73 -13.53
C VAL A 176 -6.75 -6.06 -14.58
N TYR A 177 -6.03 -7.18 -14.46
CA TYR A 177 -5.01 -7.56 -15.45
C TYR A 177 -5.58 -7.74 -16.86
N ASP A 178 -6.77 -8.33 -16.98
CA ASP A 178 -7.37 -8.63 -18.28
C ASP A 178 -7.92 -7.39 -18.99
N HIS A 179 -8.45 -6.42 -18.24
CA HIS A 179 -9.17 -5.27 -18.81
C HIS A 179 -8.37 -3.97 -18.82
N TRP A 180 -7.27 -3.88 -18.07
CA TRP A 180 -6.46 -2.66 -18.05
C TRP A 180 -5.61 -2.51 -19.31
N LYS A 181 -5.55 -1.30 -19.85
CA LYS A 181 -4.71 -0.97 -21.00
C LYS A 181 -3.24 -0.90 -20.57
N MET A 182 -2.45 -1.89 -20.95
CA MET A 182 -1.00 -1.93 -20.72
C MET A 182 -0.21 -2.00 -22.03
N PRO A 183 1.08 -1.61 -22.05
CA PRO A 183 1.96 -1.79 -23.20
C PRO A 183 2.02 -3.25 -23.63
N LYS A 184 2.13 -3.49 -24.95
CA LYS A 184 2.10 -4.84 -25.52
C LYS A 184 3.21 -5.71 -24.94
N GLU A 185 4.41 -5.15 -24.81
CA GLU A 185 5.59 -5.84 -24.29
C GLU A 185 5.42 -6.23 -22.81
N MET A 186 4.67 -5.44 -22.04
CA MET A 186 4.35 -5.77 -20.65
C MET A 186 3.29 -6.88 -20.56
N LYS A 187 2.33 -6.92 -21.49
CA LYS A 187 1.29 -7.97 -21.55
C LYS A 187 1.85 -9.34 -21.96
N GLU A 188 2.97 -9.35 -22.67
CA GLU A 188 3.67 -10.57 -23.12
C GLU A 188 4.57 -11.20 -22.04
N LEU A 189 4.75 -10.54 -20.89
CA LEU A 189 5.53 -11.08 -19.79
C LEU A 189 4.84 -12.29 -19.15
N PRO A 190 5.61 -13.23 -18.57
CA PRO A 190 5.09 -14.20 -17.63
C PRO A 190 4.29 -13.49 -16.52
N PHE A 191 3.06 -13.96 -16.33
CA PHE A 191 2.12 -13.44 -15.36
C PHE A 191 1.61 -14.57 -14.47
N GLN A 192 1.56 -14.32 -13.15
CA GLN A 192 0.95 -15.23 -12.20
C GLN A 192 0.24 -14.47 -11.08
N ILE A 193 -0.80 -15.11 -10.52
CA ILE A 193 -1.46 -14.67 -9.29
C ILE A 193 -1.16 -15.67 -8.19
N VAL A 194 -0.57 -15.21 -7.10
CA VAL A 194 -0.41 -15.97 -5.86
C VAL A 194 -1.62 -15.67 -4.98
N SER A 195 -2.50 -16.66 -4.84
CA SER A 195 -3.72 -16.57 -4.02
C SER A 195 -3.53 -17.31 -2.71
N VAL A 196 -3.79 -16.63 -1.58
CA VAL A 196 -3.83 -17.27 -0.26
C VAL A 196 -5.27 -17.31 0.22
N PRO A 197 -5.84 -18.49 0.55
CA PRO A 197 -7.24 -18.59 0.99
C PRO A 197 -7.44 -18.00 2.40
N PHE A 198 -8.69 -17.66 2.73
CA PHE A 198 -9.06 -17.28 4.10
C PHE A 198 -8.70 -18.37 5.11
N ASP A 199 -8.02 -18.02 6.20
CA ASP A 199 -7.68 -18.98 7.26
C ASP A 199 -8.89 -19.18 8.17
N VAL A 200 -9.72 -20.18 7.81
CA VAL A 200 -10.92 -20.58 8.57
C VAL A 200 -10.57 -20.95 10.01
N LYS A 201 -9.41 -21.56 10.26
CA LYS A 201 -9.01 -22.01 11.60
C LYS A 201 -8.67 -20.84 12.51
N LYS A 202 -7.98 -19.82 11.98
CA LYS A 202 -7.60 -18.62 12.74
C LYS A 202 -8.65 -17.51 12.66
N GLY A 203 -9.70 -17.69 11.85
CA GLY A 203 -10.73 -16.67 11.63
C GLY A 203 -10.15 -15.34 11.12
N ARG A 204 -9.06 -15.40 10.34
CA ARG A 204 -8.35 -14.19 9.88
C ARG A 204 -8.12 -14.20 8.38
N ARG A 205 -8.13 -12.99 7.80
CA ARG A 205 -7.70 -12.79 6.41
C ARG A 205 -6.18 -12.97 6.28
N PRO A 206 -5.71 -13.43 5.11
CA PRO A 206 -4.29 -13.40 4.78
C PRO A 206 -3.76 -11.96 4.85
N SER A 207 -2.57 -11.83 5.40
CA SER A 207 -1.76 -10.61 5.39
C SER A 207 -0.83 -10.60 4.19
N THR A 208 -0.23 -9.44 3.89
CA THR A 208 0.85 -9.36 2.89
C THR A 208 2.01 -10.31 3.22
N GLY A 209 2.30 -10.56 4.50
CA GLY A 209 3.34 -11.52 4.89
C GLY A 209 2.98 -12.96 4.47
N ASP A 210 1.71 -13.33 4.60
CA ASP A 210 1.23 -14.66 4.17
C ASP A 210 1.33 -14.83 2.65
N THR A 211 1.03 -13.78 1.87
CA THR A 211 1.15 -13.84 0.40
C THR A 211 2.59 -13.84 -0.09
N ILE A 212 3.51 -13.14 0.60
CA ILE A 212 4.95 -13.23 0.32
C ILE A 212 5.47 -14.64 0.62
N GLN A 213 5.07 -15.23 1.75
CA GLN A 213 5.47 -16.59 2.09
C GLN A 213 4.94 -17.61 1.07
N ALA A 214 3.67 -17.50 0.68
CA ALA A 214 3.10 -18.36 -0.36
C ALA A 214 3.82 -18.22 -1.71
N TRP A 215 4.28 -17.02 -2.06
CA TRP A 215 5.12 -16.83 -3.24
C TRP A 215 6.49 -17.49 -3.08
N MET A 216 7.12 -17.41 -1.90
CA MET A 216 8.39 -18.11 -1.61
C MET A 216 8.26 -19.64 -1.69
N ASP A 217 7.10 -20.18 -1.34
CA ASP A 217 6.82 -21.62 -1.42
C ASP A 217 6.73 -22.13 -2.88
N LEU A 218 6.70 -21.23 -3.87
CA LEU A 218 6.87 -21.54 -5.29
C LEU A 218 8.34 -21.60 -5.72
N PHE A 219 9.28 -21.46 -4.77
CA PHE A 219 10.73 -21.48 -4.98
C PHE A 219 11.24 -20.51 -6.08
N PRO A 220 10.86 -19.22 -6.04
CA PRO A 220 11.40 -18.24 -6.97
C PRO A 220 12.92 -18.11 -6.78
N LYS A 221 13.63 -17.83 -7.87
CA LYS A 221 15.08 -17.59 -7.79
C LYS A 221 15.34 -16.25 -7.09
N PRO A 222 16.37 -16.16 -6.22
CA PRO A 222 16.80 -14.88 -5.68
C PRO A 222 17.04 -13.85 -6.79
N GLY A 223 16.56 -12.62 -6.58
CA GLY A 223 16.62 -11.56 -7.58
C GLY A 223 16.19 -10.19 -7.02
N LYS A 224 16.07 -9.21 -7.92
CA LYS A 224 15.57 -7.86 -7.60
C LYS A 224 14.04 -7.82 -7.71
N CYS A 225 13.37 -7.37 -6.65
CA CYS A 225 11.92 -7.30 -6.56
C CYS A 225 11.43 -5.84 -6.47
N LEU A 226 10.49 -5.48 -7.34
CA LEU A 226 9.75 -4.22 -7.27
C LEU A 226 8.38 -4.47 -6.66
N PHE A 227 8.18 -4.12 -5.40
CA PHE A 227 6.88 -4.21 -4.74
C PHE A 227 6.06 -2.94 -5.00
N VAL A 228 4.86 -3.10 -5.52
CA VAL A 228 3.98 -1.98 -5.87
C VAL A 228 2.83 -1.87 -4.88
N SER A 229 2.81 -0.75 -4.18
CA SER A 229 1.77 -0.32 -3.24
C SER A 229 1.24 1.07 -3.64
N ASN A 230 0.51 1.71 -2.74
CA ASN A 230 0.06 3.09 -2.87
C ASN A 230 0.23 3.81 -1.53
N GLN A 231 0.45 5.12 -1.57
CA GLN A 231 0.41 5.91 -0.35
C GLN A 231 -1.00 5.92 0.27
N PRO A 232 -1.13 5.99 1.61
CA PRO A 232 -0.06 6.17 2.60
C PRO A 232 0.60 4.86 3.08
N TYR A 233 0.41 3.75 2.37
CA TYR A 233 0.78 2.42 2.87
C TYR A 233 2.18 1.97 2.44
N CYS A 234 2.93 2.75 1.66
CA CYS A 234 4.22 2.30 1.11
C CYS A 234 5.23 1.95 2.22
N LEU A 235 5.40 2.82 3.22
CA LEU A 235 6.33 2.56 4.34
C LEU A 235 5.92 1.30 5.14
N TYR A 236 4.63 1.14 5.42
CA TYR A 236 4.13 -0.06 6.09
C TYR A 236 4.45 -1.32 5.31
N GLN A 237 4.17 -1.32 4.00
CA GLN A 237 4.42 -2.49 3.15
C GLN A 237 5.91 -2.77 3.00
N ASP A 238 6.77 -1.75 2.92
CA ASP A 238 8.23 -1.92 2.92
C ASP A 238 8.72 -2.64 4.17
N LEU A 239 8.21 -2.24 5.34
CA LEU A 239 8.56 -2.87 6.60
C LEU A 239 8.05 -4.32 6.69
N VAL A 240 6.90 -4.63 6.11
CA VAL A 240 6.40 -6.00 6.00
C VAL A 240 7.27 -6.82 5.04
N VAL A 241 7.59 -6.31 3.85
CA VAL A 241 8.44 -7.02 2.88
C VAL A 241 9.80 -7.35 3.50
N LYS A 242 10.43 -6.39 4.19
CA LYS A 242 11.68 -6.62 4.93
C LYS A 242 11.60 -7.78 5.92
N ASN A 243 10.44 -7.97 6.54
CA ASN A 243 10.23 -8.95 7.59
C ASN A 243 10.07 -10.39 7.04
N TYR A 244 9.53 -10.54 5.83
CA TYR A 244 9.15 -11.83 5.24
C TYR A 244 10.02 -12.25 4.05
N LEU A 245 10.61 -11.31 3.31
CA LEU A 245 11.43 -11.61 2.15
C LEU A 245 12.84 -12.04 2.59
N PRO A 246 13.37 -13.18 2.11
CA PRO A 246 14.72 -13.62 2.46
C PRO A 246 15.79 -12.60 2.05
N LYS A 247 16.87 -12.48 2.84
CA LYS A 247 18.00 -11.55 2.57
C LYS A 247 18.71 -11.78 1.23
N SER A 248 18.51 -12.93 0.60
CA SER A 248 19.03 -13.23 -0.74
C SER A 248 18.34 -12.45 -1.85
N PHE A 249 17.17 -11.87 -1.59
CA PHE A 249 16.47 -10.98 -2.51
C PHE A 249 16.78 -9.53 -2.19
N LEU A 250 16.90 -8.71 -3.23
CA LEU A 250 16.93 -7.26 -3.12
C LEU A 250 15.54 -6.74 -3.43
N PHE A 251 15.09 -5.68 -2.77
CA PHE A 251 13.77 -5.14 -3.06
C PHE A 251 13.68 -3.62 -2.88
N GLU A 252 12.71 -3.04 -3.59
CA GLU A 252 12.23 -1.68 -3.40
C GLU A 252 10.70 -1.71 -3.31
N THR A 253 10.13 -0.90 -2.43
CA THR A 253 8.67 -0.69 -2.35
C THR A 253 8.34 0.68 -2.92
N VAL A 254 7.52 0.72 -3.95
CA VAL A 254 7.15 1.93 -4.69
C VAL A 254 5.64 2.15 -4.65
N GLY A 255 5.20 3.38 -4.90
CA GLY A 255 3.77 3.66 -4.98
C GLY A 255 3.44 5.06 -5.44
N SER A 256 2.23 5.19 -5.99
CA SER A 256 1.67 6.48 -6.39
C SER A 256 1.46 7.38 -5.18
N PRO A 257 1.53 8.72 -5.38
CA PRO A 257 1.20 9.67 -4.34
C PRO A 257 -0.29 9.60 -4.01
N VAL A 258 -0.67 10.11 -2.83
CA VAL A 258 -2.07 10.32 -2.47
C VAL A 258 -2.24 11.75 -1.95
N ASN A 259 -3.37 12.38 -2.27
CA ASN A 259 -3.66 13.69 -1.71
C ASN A 259 -3.96 13.56 -0.21
N SER A 260 -3.31 14.38 0.62
CA SER A 260 -3.46 14.33 2.06
C SER A 260 -4.92 14.59 2.49
N SER A 261 -5.67 15.40 1.74
CA SER A 261 -7.10 15.66 2.00
C SER A 261 -7.98 14.42 1.90
N ASP A 262 -7.55 13.42 1.11
CA ASP A 262 -8.34 12.23 0.78
C ASP A 262 -8.12 11.11 1.81
N THR A 263 -7.20 11.33 2.76
CA THR A 263 -6.88 10.34 3.79
C THR A 263 -7.42 10.76 5.15
N SER A 264 -8.20 9.91 5.81
CA SER A 264 -8.67 10.12 7.18
C SER A 264 -7.50 10.22 8.16
N GLY A 265 -7.61 11.09 9.16
CA GLY A 265 -6.63 11.20 10.25
C GLY A 265 -6.53 9.89 11.03
N SER A 266 -7.65 9.28 11.36
CA SER A 266 -7.70 7.99 12.06
C SER A 266 -7.11 6.84 11.23
N VAL A 267 -7.30 6.81 9.90
CA VAL A 267 -6.65 5.82 9.02
C VAL A 267 -5.12 6.03 8.94
N LEU A 268 -4.66 7.29 8.94
CA LEU A 268 -3.23 7.60 9.00
C LEU A 268 -2.62 7.11 10.30
N LEU A 269 -3.28 7.36 11.44
CA LEU A 269 -2.81 6.90 12.75
C LEU A 269 -2.75 5.37 12.84
N ASP A 270 -3.75 4.63 12.34
CA ASP A 270 -3.68 3.16 12.23
C ASP A 270 -2.48 2.73 11.39
N THR A 271 -2.22 3.41 10.27
CA THR A 271 -1.10 3.10 9.37
C THR A 271 0.25 3.35 10.05
N ILE A 272 0.40 4.49 10.74
CA ILE A 272 1.61 4.86 11.50
C ILE A 272 1.86 3.86 12.64
N ALA A 273 0.82 3.49 13.39
CA ALA A 273 0.92 2.49 14.45
C ALA A 273 1.42 1.14 13.89
N ARG A 274 0.92 0.72 12.72
CA ARG A 274 1.39 -0.49 12.03
C ARG A 274 2.85 -0.39 11.58
N CYS A 275 3.30 0.77 11.10
CA CYS A 275 4.70 1.00 10.77
C CYS A 275 5.58 0.81 12.01
N LEU A 276 5.24 1.46 13.13
CA LEU A 276 5.99 1.36 14.39
C LEU A 276 6.08 -0.09 14.88
N TYR A 277 4.97 -0.82 14.84
CA TYR A 277 4.95 -2.22 15.20
C TYR A 277 5.87 -3.07 14.33
N GLN A 278 5.80 -2.92 12.99
CA GLN A 278 6.65 -3.70 12.08
C GLN A 278 8.13 -3.35 12.22
N GLU A 279 8.46 -2.09 12.49
CA GLU A 279 9.83 -1.69 12.78
C GLU A 279 10.37 -2.37 14.04
N LEU A 280 9.57 -2.43 15.12
CA LEU A 280 9.93 -3.18 16.33
C LEU A 280 10.16 -4.67 16.03
N GLN A 281 9.29 -5.29 15.21
CA GLN A 281 9.48 -6.70 14.81
C GLN A 281 10.79 -6.89 14.01
N ASN A 282 11.10 -5.96 13.11
CA ASN A 282 12.32 -6.00 12.31
C ASN A 282 13.58 -5.88 13.17
N ARG A 283 13.57 -5.04 14.21
CA ARG A 283 14.71 -4.89 15.15
C ARG A 283 14.95 -6.15 15.99
N LYS A 284 13.88 -6.87 16.37
CA LYS A 284 13.99 -8.13 17.13
C LYS A 284 14.56 -9.31 16.33
N LYS A 285 14.65 -9.19 15.00
CA LYS A 285 15.21 -10.23 14.11
C LYS A 285 16.70 -10.04 13.80
N ILE A 286 17.29 -8.90 14.18
CA ILE A 286 18.72 -8.60 14.02
C ILE A 286 19.45 -9.15 15.24
#